data_AF-A0A0G0WWA6-F1
#
_entry.id   AF-A0A0G0WWA6-F1
#
_cell.length_a   1.000
_cell.length_b   1.000
_cell.length_c   1.000
_cell.angle_alpha   90.00
_cell.angle_beta   90.00
_cell.angle_gamma   90.00
#
_symmetry.space_group_name_H-M   'P 1'
#
loop_
_entity.id
_entity.type
_entity.pdbx_description
1 polymer ?
#
loop_
_entity_poly.entity_id
_entity_poly.type
_entity_poly.pdbx_seq_one_letter_code
_entity_poly.pdbx_strand_id
1 'polypeptide(L)'
;LKAQEFYEKHGGKAIVIARFMPVVRTFAPIVAGIAHMDHKRFTFFNFIGGTLWIWGVGLAGYFLGNLLPNDESIDTYLLPIIFLIVFISVAPPAVHLYKENHKSWNQKVLDVIKRFRYSIFK
;
A
#
# COMPACT_ATOMS: atom_id res chain seq x y z
N LEU A 1 26.82 -5.08 -8.15
CA LEU A 1 27.30 -3.72 -8.53
C LEU A 1 26.24 -2.92 -9.30
N LYS A 2 25.79 -3.33 -10.50
CA LYS A 2 24.75 -2.59 -11.27
C LYS A 2 23.43 -2.30 -10.52
N ALA A 3 22.96 -3.22 -9.69
CA ALA A 3 21.75 -3.00 -8.88
C ALA A 3 21.95 -1.94 -7.78
N GLN A 4 23.13 -1.90 -7.16
CA GLN A 4 23.48 -0.93 -6.11
C GLN A 4 23.53 0.49 -6.68
N GLU A 5 24.15 0.65 -7.85
CA GLU A 5 24.28 1.92 -8.57
C GLU A 5 22.93 2.44 -9.11
N PHE A 6 22.07 1.53 -9.59
CA PHE A 6 20.71 1.87 -10.00
C PHE A 6 19.86 2.35 -8.81
N TYR A 7 19.96 1.67 -7.66
CA TYR A 7 19.30 2.08 -6.42
C TYR A 7 19.87 3.40 -5.89
N GLU A 8 21.17 3.61 -5.97
CA GLU A 8 21.83 4.87 -5.61
C GLU A 8 21.41 6.03 -6.52
N LYS A 9 20.99 5.78 -7.76
CA LYS A 9 20.60 6.85 -8.69
C LYS A 9 19.09 7.07 -8.77
N HIS A 10 18.27 6.02 -8.58
CA HIS A 10 16.82 6.07 -8.81
C HIS A 10 15.97 5.65 -7.60
N GLY A 11 16.55 5.07 -6.53
CA GLY A 11 15.79 4.59 -5.37
C GLY A 11 14.97 5.68 -4.68
N GLY A 12 15.45 6.92 -4.68
CA GLY A 12 14.69 8.07 -4.17
C GLY A 12 13.42 8.39 -4.97
N LYS A 13 13.50 8.38 -6.30
CA LYS A 13 12.33 8.61 -7.16
C LYS A 13 11.31 7.48 -7.03
N ALA A 14 11.78 6.24 -6.86
CA ALA A 14 10.92 5.09 -6.62
C ALA A 14 10.09 5.24 -5.34
N ILE A 15 10.65 5.79 -4.26
CA ILE A 15 9.90 6.07 -3.01
C ILE A 15 8.78 7.09 -3.24
N VAL A 16 9.05 8.15 -4.01
CA VAL A 16 8.05 9.17 -4.33
C VAL A 16 6.93 8.55 -5.15
N ILE A 17 7.24 7.78 -6.20
CA ILE A 17 6.26 7.12 -7.06
C ILE A 17 5.45 6.07 -6.27
N ALA A 18 6.11 5.31 -5.39
CA ALA A 18 5.45 4.30 -4.57
C ALA A 18 4.32 4.87 -3.72
N ARG A 19 4.38 6.15 -3.31
CA ARG A 19 3.29 6.80 -2.56
C ARG A 19 2.01 6.99 -3.36
N PHE A 20 2.09 7.08 -4.68
CA PHE A 20 0.92 7.16 -5.56
C PHE A 20 0.32 5.78 -5.88
N MET A 21 1.01 4.69 -5.53
CA MET A 21 0.58 3.32 -5.76
C MET A 21 0.21 2.63 -4.43
N PRO A 22 -1.08 2.44 -4.10
CA PRO A 22 -1.53 1.96 -2.78
C PRO A 22 -0.87 0.66 -2.31
N VAL A 23 -0.65 -0.29 -3.21
CA VAL A 23 -0.01 -1.58 -2.90
C VAL A 23 1.51 -1.41 -2.71
N VAL A 24 2.16 -0.61 -3.55
CA VAL A 24 3.63 -0.47 -3.50
C VAL A 24 4.06 0.31 -2.26
N ARG A 25 3.25 1.26 -1.80
CA ARG A 25 3.56 2.09 -0.62
C ARG A 25 3.80 1.27 0.66
N THR A 26 3.13 0.11 0.81
CA THR A 26 3.28 -0.74 1.99
C THR A 26 4.58 -1.56 1.93
N PHE A 27 5.08 -1.85 0.74
CA PHE A 27 6.34 -2.55 0.54
C PHE A 27 7.54 -1.61 0.47
N ALA A 28 7.34 -0.33 0.13
CA ALA A 28 8.39 0.67 0.01
C ALA A 28 9.36 0.73 1.22
N PRO A 29 8.91 0.79 2.50
CA PRO A 29 9.84 0.83 3.63
C PRO A 29 10.62 -0.49 3.80
N ILE A 30 9.98 -1.63 3.52
CA ILE A 30 10.63 -2.95 3.60
C ILE A 30 11.72 -3.08 2.55
N VAL A 31 11.42 -2.71 1.30
CA VAL A 31 12.38 -2.74 0.19
C VAL A 31 13.53 -1.76 0.44
N ALA A 32 13.25 -0.57 0.97
CA ALA A 32 14.29 0.39 1.34
C ALA A 32 15.22 -0.14 2.45
N GLY A 33 14.66 -0.87 3.43
CA GLY A 33 15.45 -1.54 4.48
C GLY A 33 16.32 -2.67 3.95
N ILE A 34 15.77 -3.55 3.10
CA ILE A 34 16.51 -4.65 2.45
C ILE A 34 17.61 -4.11 1.54
N ALA A 35 17.38 -2.99 0.87
CA ALA A 35 18.36 -2.32 0.01
C ALA A 35 19.42 -1.52 0.80
N HIS A 36 19.40 -1.56 2.15
CA HIS A 36 20.30 -0.79 3.02
C HIS A 36 20.36 0.70 2.65
N MET A 37 19.21 1.29 2.32
CA MET A 37 19.15 2.70 1.94
C MET A 37 19.44 3.60 3.14
N ASP A 38 20.26 4.63 2.93
CA ASP A 38 20.54 5.64 3.97
C ASP A 38 19.25 6.26 4.52
N HIS A 39 19.17 6.34 5.85
CA HIS A 39 17.93 6.69 6.54
C HIS A 39 17.53 8.16 6.32
N LYS A 40 18.51 9.06 6.16
CA LYS A 40 18.26 10.47 5.83
C LYS A 40 17.72 10.58 4.41
N ARG A 41 18.30 9.83 3.49
CA ARG A 41 17.86 9.78 2.10
C ARG A 41 16.42 9.25 1.98
N PHE A 42 16.11 8.13 2.64
CA PHE A 42 14.74 7.59 2.68
C PHE A 42 13.77 8.64 3.19
N THR A 43 14.06 9.26 4.34
CA THR A 43 13.19 10.24 4.97
C THR A 43 12.96 11.47 4.08
N PHE A 44 14.00 11.97 3.41
CA PHE A 44 13.90 13.10 2.49
C PHE A 44 12.95 12.82 1.31
N PHE A 45 13.13 11.70 0.60
CA PHE A 45 12.24 11.35 -0.51
C PHE A 45 10.83 10.99 -0.03
N ASN A 46 10.72 10.36 1.14
CA ASN A 46 9.44 10.05 1.75
C ASN A 46 8.66 11.31 2.13
N PHE A 47 9.34 12.33 2.65
CA PHE A 47 8.75 13.63 2.96
C PHE A 47 8.29 14.35 1.69
N ILE A 48 9.14 14.44 0.66
CA ILE A 48 8.78 15.05 -0.63
C ILE A 48 7.56 14.36 -1.23
N GLY A 49 7.58 13.02 -1.33
CA GLY A 49 6.47 12.28 -1.91
C GLY A 49 5.21 12.39 -1.06
N GLY A 50 5.33 12.49 0.27
CA GLY A 50 4.20 12.73 1.17
C GLY A 50 3.55 14.08 0.94
N THR A 51 4.35 15.14 0.89
CA THR A 51 3.90 16.50 0.59
C THR A 51 3.22 16.56 -0.78
N LEU A 52 3.87 16.03 -1.82
CA LEU A 52 3.31 15.99 -3.18
C LEU A 52 1.99 15.22 -3.24
N TRP A 53 1.86 14.13 -2.50
CA TRP A 53 0.63 13.35 -2.44
C TRP A 53 -0.49 14.09 -1.69
N ILE A 54 -0.22 14.67 -0.52
CA ILE A 54 -1.21 15.42 0.27
C ILE A 54 -1.75 16.60 -0.53
N TRP A 55 -0.86 17.43 -1.08
CA TRP A 55 -1.26 18.58 -1.89
C TRP A 55 -1.89 18.16 -3.21
N GLY A 56 -1.35 17.14 -3.88
CA GLY A 56 -1.87 16.65 -5.16
C GLY A 56 -3.29 16.11 -5.03
N VAL A 57 -3.52 15.18 -4.10
CA VAL A 57 -4.85 14.60 -3.85
C VAL A 57 -5.80 15.63 -3.25
N GLY A 58 -5.32 16.48 -2.33
CA GLY A 58 -6.14 17.53 -1.71
C GLY A 58 -6.63 18.58 -2.70
N LEU A 59 -5.72 19.11 -3.53
CA LEU A 59 -6.09 20.05 -4.59
C LEU A 59 -6.96 19.39 -5.65
N ALA A 60 -6.65 18.16 -6.06
CA ALA A 60 -7.50 17.42 -6.98
C ALA A 60 -8.93 17.28 -6.44
N GLY A 61 -9.08 16.91 -5.16
CA GLY A 61 -10.37 16.85 -4.49
C GLY A 61 -11.08 18.20 -4.44
N TYR A 62 -10.36 19.28 -4.15
CA TYR A 62 -10.91 20.65 -4.15
C TYR A 62 -11.43 21.07 -5.53
N PHE A 63 -10.62 20.89 -6.58
CA PHE A 63 -11.04 21.21 -7.96
C PHE A 63 -12.16 20.30 -8.45
N LEU A 64 -12.13 19.01 -8.12
CA LEU A 64 -13.20 18.08 -8.47
C LEU A 64 -14.51 18.47 -7.78
N GLY A 65 -14.45 18.91 -6.53
CA GLY A 65 -15.60 19.43 -5.79
C GLY A 65 -16.18 20.71 -6.42
N ASN A 66 -15.33 21.63 -6.89
CA ASN A 66 -15.77 22.86 -7.56
C ASN A 66 -16.39 22.63 -8.95
N LEU A 67 -16.14 21.49 -9.58
CA LEU A 67 -16.76 21.10 -10.87
C LEU A 67 -18.15 20.50 -10.71
N LEU A 68 -18.56 20.15 -9.47
CA LEU A 68 -19.89 19.64 -9.20
C LEU A 68 -20.91 20.78 -9.24
N PRO A 69 -22.11 20.56 -9.82
CA PRO A 69 -23.15 21.59 -9.85
C PRO A 69 -23.54 22.05 -8.44
N ASN A 70 -23.50 23.37 -8.19
CA ASN A 70 -23.80 23.97 -6.88
C ASN A 70 -25.26 23.80 -6.42
N ASP A 71 -26.13 23.25 -7.27
CA ASP A 71 -27.59 23.18 -7.06
C ASP A 71 -28.04 21.83 -6.45
N GLU A 72 -27.19 20.81 -6.47
CA GLU A 72 -27.45 19.49 -5.87
C GLU A 72 -26.57 19.32 -4.62
N SER A 73 -27.10 18.67 -3.59
CA SER A 73 -26.33 18.36 -2.38
C SER A 73 -25.06 17.61 -2.77
N ILE A 74 -23.89 18.11 -2.36
CA ILE A 74 -22.58 17.49 -2.61
C ILE A 74 -22.59 15.98 -2.26
N ASP A 75 -23.42 15.61 -1.28
CA ASP A 75 -23.69 14.24 -0.84
C ASP A 75 -24.14 13.29 -1.97
N THR A 76 -24.90 13.77 -2.96
CA THR A 76 -25.38 12.97 -4.11
C THR A 76 -24.22 12.39 -4.91
N TYR A 77 -23.10 13.12 -5.02
CA TYR A 77 -21.93 12.71 -5.80
C TYR A 77 -20.77 12.19 -4.94
N LEU A 78 -20.54 12.77 -3.75
CA LEU A 78 -19.46 12.32 -2.86
C LEU A 78 -19.77 10.96 -2.21
N LEU A 79 -21.00 10.71 -1.74
CA LEU A 79 -21.33 9.46 -1.06
C LEU A 79 -21.09 8.22 -1.95
N PRO A 80 -21.53 8.18 -3.22
CA PRO A 80 -21.25 7.05 -4.11
C PRO A 80 -19.76 6.86 -4.37
N ILE A 81 -19.00 7.96 -4.55
CA ILE A 81 -17.56 7.90 -4.80
C ILE A 81 -16.82 7.33 -3.57
N ILE A 82 -17.15 7.83 -2.38
CA ILE A 82 -16.59 7.32 -1.13
C ILE A 82 -16.95 5.85 -0.95
N PHE A 83 -18.21 5.48 -1.16
CA PHE A 83 -18.68 4.11 -1.06
C PHE A 83 -17.93 3.18 -2.03
N LEU A 84 -17.73 3.61 -3.28
CA LEU A 84 -16.97 2.89 -4.28
C LEU A 84 -15.51 2.68 -3.85
N ILE A 85 -14.85 3.73 -3.35
CA ILE A 85 -13.46 3.64 -2.87
C ILE A 85 -13.35 2.66 -1.69
N VAL A 86 -14.26 2.76 -0.71
CA VAL A 86 -14.32 1.84 0.44
C VAL A 86 -14.55 0.41 -0.03
N PHE A 87 -15.51 0.21 -0.93
CA PHE A 87 -15.84 -1.11 -1.47
C PHE A 87 -14.64 -1.73 -2.19
N ILE A 88 -13.96 -0.98 -3.07
CA ILE A 88 -12.74 -1.46 -3.77
C ILE A 88 -11.60 -1.75 -2.79
N SER A 89 -11.48 -1.00 -1.69
CA SER A 89 -10.45 -1.22 -0.68
C SER A 89 -10.71 -2.46 0.17
N VAL A 90 -11.98 -2.71 0.52
CA VAL A 90 -12.40 -3.82 1.40
C VAL A 90 -12.63 -5.12 0.63
N ALA A 91 -13.01 -5.06 -0.65
CA ALA A 91 -13.33 -6.23 -1.45
C ALA A 91 -12.17 -7.24 -1.57
N PRO A 92 -10.90 -6.85 -1.86
CA PRO A 92 -9.81 -7.82 -1.97
C PRO A 92 -9.53 -8.56 -0.64
N PRO A 93 -9.42 -7.88 0.52
CA PRO A 93 -9.35 -8.54 1.82
C PRO A 93 -10.56 -9.44 2.12
N ALA A 94 -11.78 -8.98 1.85
CA ALA A 94 -13.01 -9.73 2.12
C ALA A 94 -13.11 -11.01 1.27
N VAL A 95 -12.78 -10.93 -0.01
CA VAL A 95 -12.74 -12.09 -0.92
C VAL A 95 -11.65 -13.08 -0.50
N HIS A 96 -10.49 -12.60 -0.04
CA HIS A 96 -9.42 -13.46 0.47
C HIS A 96 -9.89 -14.24 1.71
N LEU A 97 -10.50 -13.56 2.68
CA LEU A 97 -11.00 -14.18 3.91
C LEU A 97 -12.16 -15.16 3.65
N TYR A 98 -13.08 -14.82 2.75
CA TYR A 98 -14.18 -15.71 2.36
C TYR A 98 -13.67 -17.00 1.69
N LYS A 99 -12.66 -16.89 0.82
CA LYS A 99 -12.03 -18.06 0.18
C LYS A 99 -11.17 -18.90 1.14
N GLU A 100 -10.58 -18.30 2.18
CA GLU A 100 -9.73 -19.05 3.12
C GLU A 100 -10.52 -19.95 4.08
N ASN A 101 -11.82 -19.69 4.25
CA ASN A 101 -12.64 -20.32 5.28
C ASN A 101 -13.04 -21.79 5.03
N HIS A 102 -12.55 -22.44 3.96
CA HIS A 102 -12.88 -23.84 3.69
C HIS A 102 -11.72 -24.84 3.57
N LYS A 103 -10.42 -24.45 3.60
CA LYS A 103 -9.34 -25.47 3.45
C LYS A 103 -7.93 -25.16 3.98
N SER A 104 -7.64 -23.98 4.53
CA SER A 104 -6.25 -23.52 4.78
C SER A 104 -5.75 -23.70 6.23
N TRP A 105 -6.61 -23.51 7.24
CA TRP A 105 -6.15 -23.38 8.63
C TRP A 105 -5.66 -24.71 9.24
N ASN A 106 -6.41 -25.80 9.07
CA ASN A 106 -6.02 -27.10 9.61
C ASN A 106 -4.74 -27.66 8.95
N GLN A 107 -4.51 -27.38 7.66
CA GLN A 107 -3.31 -27.83 6.95
C GLN A 107 -2.07 -27.04 7.40
N LYS A 108 -2.14 -25.71 7.47
CA LYS A 108 -1.03 -24.86 7.94
C LYS A 108 -0.63 -25.16 9.39
N VAL A 109 -1.61 -25.39 10.28
CA VAL A 109 -1.34 -25.75 11.69
C VAL A 109 -0.68 -27.13 11.80
N LEU A 110 -1.16 -28.12 11.04
CA LEU A 110 -0.57 -29.47 11.05
C LEU A 110 0.87 -29.50 10.49
N ASP A 111 1.17 -28.69 9.49
CA ASP A 111 2.53 -28.61 8.93
C ASP A 111 3.52 -27.92 9.89
N VAL A 112 3.08 -26.90 10.63
CA VAL A 112 3.89 -26.26 11.68
C VAL A 112 4.14 -27.24 12.83
N ILE A 113 3.11 -27.97 13.29
CA ILE A 113 3.25 -28.98 14.35
C ILE A 113 4.17 -30.12 13.89
N LYS A 114 4.04 -30.60 12.64
CA LYS A 114 4.93 -31.63 12.08
C LYS A 114 6.37 -31.16 11.98
N ARG A 115 6.61 -29.92 11.52
CA ARG A 115 7.96 -29.32 11.49
C ARG A 115 8.58 -29.20 12.88
N PHE A 116 7.79 -28.78 13.88
CA PHE A 116 8.26 -28.69 15.26
C PHE A 116 8.61 -30.06 15.84
N ARG A 117 7.75 -31.06 15.61
CA ARG A 117 7.99 -32.44 16.06
C ARG A 117 9.27 -33.04 15.43
N TYR A 118 9.54 -32.76 14.16
CA TYR A 118 10.73 -33.29 13.48
C TYR A 118 12.04 -32.66 13.97
N SER A 119 11.99 -31.43 14.49
CA SER A 119 13.16 -30.71 15.02
C SER A 119 13.50 -31.08 16.47
N ILE A 120 12.58 -31.70 17.21
CA ILE A 120 12.78 -32.08 18.62
C ILE A 120 13.31 -33.52 18.74
N PHE A 121 13.09 -34.36 17.74
CA PHE A 121 13.49 -35.78 17.74
C PHE A 121 14.72 -36.09 16.85
N LYS A 122 15.50 -35.07 16.49
CA LYS A 122 16.82 -35.19 15.86
C LYS A 122 17.83 -34.39 16.66
#